data_AF-A0A9R1X5K9-F1
#
_entry.id   AF-A0A9R1X5K9-F1
#
_cell.length_a   1.000
_cell.length_b   1.000
_cell.length_c   1.000
_cell.angle_alpha   90.00
_cell.angle_beta   90.00
_cell.angle_gamma   90.00
#
_symmetry.space_group_name_H-M   'P 1'
#
loop_
_entity.id
_entity.type
_entity.pdbx_description
1 polymer ?
#
loop_
_entity_poly.entity_id
_entity_poly.type
_entity_poly.pdbx_seq_one_letter_code
_entity_poly.pdbx_strand_id
1 'polypeptide(L)'
;MNNRDASTEATTATATPGLIISKTETLQSFLSTSINNPHLSPDLRQIASSLSLRPSSVPYKSLRSIWLASDPSTRPALSAVVTGSHFILNSPQPREKSEELKARLRKYEEAAERKAYKELVKDITPRRDESEPFSSYKDQLGFGLHVALTMFTGYLVGYYTFRALFGHSPVMHAAGGILGFVVGMLVETVLFMIRTTSQDRMKTTFTASKLKKNQ
;
A
#
# COMPACT_ATOMS: atom_id res chain seq x y z
N MET A 1 39.30 -1.77 26.35
CA MET A 1 38.02 -1.05 26.40
C MET A 1 36.91 -2.07 26.57
N ASN A 2 36.25 -2.05 27.73
CA ASN A 2 35.14 -2.92 28.08
C ASN A 2 33.92 -2.62 27.20
N ASN A 3 33.29 -3.62 26.60
CA ASN A 3 31.88 -3.56 26.27
C ASN A 3 31.17 -4.74 26.92
N ARG A 4 30.32 -4.39 27.89
CA ARG A 4 29.38 -5.30 28.55
C ARG A 4 28.22 -5.47 27.59
N ASP A 5 28.13 -6.62 26.93
CA ASP A 5 26.89 -7.02 26.27
C ASP A 5 25.88 -7.38 27.35
N ALA A 6 24.91 -6.49 27.49
CA ALA A 6 23.80 -6.61 28.41
C ALA A 6 22.97 -7.84 28.02
N SER A 7 23.08 -8.90 28.81
CA SER A 7 22.08 -9.96 28.90
C SER A 7 20.73 -9.30 29.16
N THR A 8 19.92 -9.17 28.10
CA THR A 8 18.53 -8.77 28.21
C THR A 8 17.80 -9.98 28.78
N GLU A 9 17.66 -10.01 30.11
CA GLU A 9 16.81 -10.95 30.81
C GLU A 9 15.40 -10.87 30.21
N ALA A 10 15.08 -11.85 29.38
CA ALA A 10 13.73 -12.13 28.94
C ALA A 10 12.91 -12.49 30.19
N THR A 11 12.27 -11.48 30.78
CA THR A 11 11.25 -11.69 31.80
C THR A 11 10.08 -12.40 31.12
N THR A 12 10.10 -13.73 31.17
CA THR A 12 8.99 -14.61 30.82
C THR A 12 7.85 -14.38 31.80
N ALA A 13 7.15 -13.26 31.63
CA ALA A 13 5.88 -13.02 32.27
C ALA A 13 4.92 -14.12 31.78
N THR A 14 4.56 -15.03 32.67
CA THR A 14 3.55 -16.06 32.48
C THR A 14 2.24 -15.38 32.05
N ALA A 15 2.03 -15.30 30.74
CA ALA A 15 0.90 -14.60 30.14
C ALA A 15 -0.38 -15.34 30.53
N THR A 16 -1.05 -14.85 31.57
CA THR A 16 -2.38 -15.35 31.93
C THR A 16 -3.32 -14.84 30.83
N PRO A 17 -3.94 -15.72 30.02
CA PRO A 17 -4.74 -15.27 28.88
C PRO A 17 -6.03 -14.60 29.37
N GLY A 18 -6.13 -13.28 29.19
CA GLY A 18 -7.34 -12.53 29.47
C GLY A 18 -7.11 -11.06 29.79
N LEU A 19 -8.21 -10.38 30.12
CA LEU A 19 -8.22 -8.98 30.54
C LEU A 19 -7.51 -8.82 31.89
N ILE A 20 -6.52 -7.95 31.94
CA ILE A 20 -5.76 -7.60 33.15
C ILE A 20 -6.13 -6.17 33.55
N ILE A 21 -6.36 -5.96 34.83
CA ILE A 21 -6.77 -4.69 35.41
C ILE A 21 -5.69 -4.22 36.40
N SER A 22 -5.41 -2.91 36.43
CA SER A 22 -4.49 -2.32 37.42
C SER A 22 -5.08 -2.39 38.82
N LYS A 23 -4.23 -2.55 39.83
CA LYS A 23 -4.66 -2.63 41.23
C LYS A 23 -4.96 -1.23 41.77
N THR A 24 -6.18 -1.04 42.28
CA THR A 24 -6.63 0.17 43.00
C THR A 24 -6.84 -0.14 44.48
N GLU A 25 -6.92 0.88 45.33
CA GLU A 25 -7.18 0.72 46.77
C GLU A 25 -8.52 0.03 47.05
N THR A 26 -9.57 0.35 46.29
CA THR A 26 -10.91 -0.28 46.38
C THR A 26 -10.89 -1.77 46.02
N LEU A 27 -10.05 -2.14 45.07
CA LEU A 27 -9.85 -3.53 44.68
C LEU A 27 -9.06 -4.27 45.76
N GLN A 28 -8.05 -3.61 46.35
CA GLN A 28 -7.26 -4.16 47.43
C GLN A 28 -8.07 -4.35 48.72
N SER A 29 -8.94 -3.40 49.08
CA SER A 29 -9.86 -3.56 50.21
C SER A 29 -10.84 -4.72 49.97
N PHE A 30 -11.40 -4.82 48.77
CA PHE A 30 -12.29 -5.92 48.40
C PHE A 30 -11.60 -7.28 48.48
N LEU A 31 -10.36 -7.40 48.01
CA LEU A 31 -9.59 -8.64 48.13
C LEU A 31 -9.29 -8.98 49.59
N SER A 32 -8.90 -8.01 50.41
CA SER A 32 -8.68 -8.21 51.85
C SER A 32 -9.94 -8.69 52.58
N THR A 33 -11.10 -8.12 52.26
CA THR A 33 -12.39 -8.60 52.79
C THR A 33 -12.71 -10.01 52.30
N SER A 34 -12.42 -10.31 51.03
CA SER A 34 -12.69 -11.62 50.42
C SER A 34 -11.86 -12.74 51.02
N ILE A 35 -10.62 -12.45 51.46
CA ILE A 35 -9.73 -13.42 52.13
C ILE A 35 -10.35 -13.87 53.46
N ASN A 36 -10.95 -12.95 54.21
CA ASN A 36 -11.53 -13.21 55.52
C ASN A 36 -13.00 -13.68 55.47
N ASN A 37 -13.59 -13.80 54.29
CA ASN A 37 -15.01 -14.12 54.15
C ASN A 37 -15.26 -15.64 54.32
N PRO A 38 -15.98 -16.09 55.37
CA PRO A 38 -16.21 -17.51 55.62
C PRO A 38 -17.17 -18.18 54.62
N HIS A 39 -17.99 -17.39 53.90
CA HIS A 39 -18.93 -17.90 52.90
C HIS A 39 -18.28 -18.20 51.54
N LEU A 40 -17.02 -17.81 51.36
CA LEU A 40 -16.28 -18.01 50.12
C LEU A 40 -15.54 -19.36 50.15
N SER A 41 -15.55 -20.09 49.03
CA SER A 41 -14.79 -21.35 48.88
C SER A 41 -13.32 -21.18 49.28
N PRO A 42 -12.70 -22.17 49.95
CA PRO A 42 -11.27 -22.12 50.31
C PRO A 42 -10.36 -21.81 49.11
N ASP A 43 -10.66 -22.37 47.93
CA ASP A 43 -9.88 -22.14 46.71
C ASP A 43 -9.92 -20.67 46.28
N LEU A 44 -11.10 -20.05 46.36
CA LEU A 44 -11.27 -18.63 46.00
C LEU A 44 -10.61 -17.70 47.01
N ARG A 45 -10.58 -18.08 48.30
CA ARG A 45 -9.83 -17.33 49.33
C ARG A 45 -8.33 -17.41 49.08
N GLN A 46 -7.82 -18.57 48.71
CA GLN A 46 -6.42 -18.75 48.34
C GLN A 46 -6.07 -17.91 47.09
N ILE A 47 -6.95 -17.89 46.09
CA ILE A 47 -6.80 -17.02 44.91
C ILE A 47 -6.80 -15.55 45.35
N ALA A 48 -7.73 -15.11 46.20
CA ALA A 48 -7.77 -13.74 46.72
C ALA A 48 -6.47 -13.35 47.44
N SER A 49 -5.91 -14.25 48.27
CA SER A 49 -4.61 -14.06 48.93
C SER A 49 -3.47 -13.91 47.92
N SER A 50 -3.42 -14.80 46.91
CA SER A 50 -2.40 -14.74 45.86
C SER A 50 -2.47 -13.44 45.02
N LEU A 51 -3.68 -12.93 44.78
CA LEU A 51 -3.91 -11.69 44.05
C LEU A 51 -3.59 -10.46 44.91
N SER A 52 -3.84 -10.53 46.22
CA SER A 52 -3.50 -9.46 47.16
C SER A 52 -1.99 -9.26 47.30
N LEU A 53 -1.21 -10.36 47.26
CA LEU A 53 0.26 -10.31 47.28
C LEU A 53 0.87 -9.74 45.99
N ARG A 54 0.14 -9.75 44.87
CA ARG A 54 0.64 -9.23 43.60
C ARG A 54 0.65 -7.69 43.61
N PRO A 55 1.75 -7.04 43.20
CA PRO A 55 1.94 -5.60 43.42
C PRO A 55 1.08 -4.70 42.53
N SER A 56 0.89 -5.01 41.24
CA SER A 56 0.39 -4.00 40.28
C SER A 56 -0.75 -4.44 39.35
N SER A 57 -1.03 -5.74 39.21
CA SER A 57 -1.96 -6.23 38.20
C SER A 57 -2.82 -7.40 38.69
N VAL A 58 -4.09 -7.43 38.28
CA VAL A 58 -5.06 -8.47 38.68
C VAL A 58 -5.80 -8.99 37.43
N PRO A 59 -5.83 -10.31 37.19
CA PRO A 59 -6.64 -10.89 36.11
C PRO A 59 -8.15 -10.73 36.40
N TYR A 60 -8.89 -10.18 35.44
CA TYR A 60 -10.33 -9.92 35.60
C TYR A 60 -11.15 -11.20 35.82
N LYS A 61 -10.75 -12.32 35.22
CA LYS A 61 -11.46 -13.60 35.38
C LYS A 61 -11.49 -14.06 36.84
N SER A 62 -10.35 -13.99 37.52
CA SER A 62 -10.21 -14.37 38.94
C SER A 62 -10.93 -13.38 39.86
N LEU A 63 -10.87 -12.08 39.54
CA LEU A 63 -11.65 -11.06 40.27
C LEU A 63 -13.15 -11.33 40.13
N ARG A 64 -13.62 -11.61 38.91
CA ARG A 64 -15.03 -11.89 38.62
C ARG A 64 -15.52 -13.14 39.34
N SER A 65 -14.71 -14.20 39.45
CA SER A 65 -15.11 -15.41 40.18
C SER A 65 -15.25 -15.17 41.68
N ILE A 66 -14.34 -14.40 42.28
CA ILE A 66 -14.42 -14.00 43.70
C ILE A 66 -15.64 -13.12 43.93
N TRP A 67 -15.86 -12.12 43.06
CA TRP A 67 -17.05 -11.29 43.11
C TRP A 67 -18.31 -12.14 42.99
N LEU A 68 -18.39 -13.03 42.00
CA LEU A 68 -19.55 -13.91 41.77
C LEU A 68 -19.91 -14.78 42.96
N ALA A 69 -18.91 -15.33 43.65
CA ALA A 69 -19.08 -16.17 44.83
C ALA A 69 -19.37 -15.38 46.12
N SER A 70 -19.26 -14.06 46.10
CA SER A 70 -19.62 -13.22 47.26
C SER A 70 -21.14 -13.12 47.39
N ASP A 71 -21.62 -13.12 48.64
CA ASP A 71 -23.04 -13.06 48.99
C ASP A 71 -23.73 -11.85 48.35
N PRO A 72 -24.81 -12.03 47.55
CA PRO A 72 -25.48 -10.94 46.86
C PRO A 72 -26.01 -9.83 47.79
N SER A 73 -26.28 -10.13 49.06
CA SER A 73 -26.83 -9.15 50.01
C SER A 73 -25.81 -8.15 50.55
N THR A 74 -24.53 -8.56 50.64
CA THR A 74 -23.43 -7.76 51.22
C THR A 74 -22.40 -7.32 50.16
N ARG A 75 -22.65 -7.68 48.90
CA ARG A 75 -21.70 -7.51 47.81
C ARG A 75 -21.69 -6.10 47.22
N PRO A 76 -20.52 -5.45 47.13
CA PRO A 76 -20.41 -4.15 46.48
C PRO A 76 -20.64 -4.27 44.98
N ALA A 77 -21.14 -3.20 44.36
CA ALA A 77 -21.28 -3.12 42.91
C ALA A 77 -19.93 -3.32 42.22
N LEU A 78 -19.86 -4.17 41.18
CA LEU A 78 -18.61 -4.44 40.46
C LEU A 78 -17.99 -3.16 39.89
N SER A 79 -18.83 -2.23 39.40
CA SER A 79 -18.39 -0.92 38.94
C SER A 79 -17.66 -0.14 40.03
N ALA A 80 -18.15 -0.15 41.27
CA ALA A 80 -17.51 0.52 42.40
C ALA A 80 -16.15 -0.11 42.76
N VAL A 81 -16.05 -1.45 42.70
CA VAL A 81 -14.79 -2.18 42.95
C VAL A 81 -13.73 -1.89 41.86
N VAL A 82 -14.16 -1.77 40.61
CA VAL A 82 -13.30 -1.55 39.43
C VAL A 82 -13.11 -0.05 39.15
N THR A 83 -13.75 0.84 39.91
CA THR A 83 -13.62 2.29 39.74
C THR A 83 -12.17 2.73 39.94
N GLY A 84 -11.66 3.56 39.03
CA GLY A 84 -10.28 4.04 39.04
C GLY A 84 -9.24 3.01 38.58
N SER A 85 -9.67 1.83 38.13
CA SER A 85 -8.76 0.85 37.55
C SER A 85 -8.60 1.02 36.04
N HIS A 86 -7.42 0.69 35.53
CA HIS A 86 -7.06 0.79 34.11
C HIS A 86 -6.84 -0.60 33.53
N PHE A 87 -7.21 -0.78 32.26
CA PHE A 87 -6.91 -2.02 31.54
C PHE A 87 -5.46 -2.03 31.10
N ILE A 88 -4.74 -3.09 31.49
CA ILE A 88 -3.38 -3.34 31.03
C ILE A 88 -3.48 -4.15 29.74
N LEU A 89 -3.54 -3.43 28.62
CA LEU A 89 -3.54 -4.01 27.29
C LEU A 89 -2.08 -4.14 26.81
N ASN A 90 -1.55 -5.36 26.90
CA ASN A 90 -0.26 -5.64 26.29
C ASN A 90 -0.45 -5.71 24.78
N SER A 91 0.12 -4.75 24.04
CA SER A 91 0.17 -4.85 22.58
C SER A 91 0.86 -6.17 22.21
N PRO A 92 0.33 -6.93 21.25
CA PRO A 92 1.03 -8.09 20.73
C PRO A 92 2.45 -7.71 20.33
N GLN A 93 3.40 -8.65 20.48
CA GLN A 93 4.78 -8.38 20.06
C GLN A 93 4.78 -7.87 18.61
N PRO A 94 5.49 -6.76 18.32
CA PRO A 94 5.63 -6.24 16.97
C PRO A 94 6.11 -7.37 16.05
N ARG A 95 5.37 -7.61 14.96
CA ARG A 95 5.75 -8.67 14.01
C ARG A 95 7.15 -8.40 13.47
N GLU A 96 8.02 -9.38 13.61
CA GLU A 96 9.32 -9.36 12.94
C GLU A 96 9.09 -9.38 11.41
N LYS A 97 9.63 -8.39 10.71
CA LYS A 97 9.55 -8.33 9.25
C LYS A 97 10.52 -9.35 8.67
N SER A 98 10.07 -10.15 7.69
CA SER A 98 10.95 -11.08 6.97
C SER A 98 12.06 -10.34 6.23
N GLU A 99 13.21 -11.00 6.07
CA GLU A 99 14.37 -10.45 5.35
C GLU A 99 14.01 -10.04 3.90
N GLU A 100 13.16 -10.84 3.24
CA GLU A 100 12.65 -10.50 1.90
C GLU A 100 11.86 -9.19 1.87
N LEU A 101 11.03 -8.93 2.89
CA LEU A 101 10.25 -7.70 2.96
C LEU A 101 11.12 -6.48 3.21
N LYS A 102 12.16 -6.62 4.05
CA LYS A 102 13.16 -5.57 4.29
C LYS A 102 13.93 -5.25 3.00
N ALA A 103 14.36 -6.27 2.26
CA ALA A 103 15.06 -6.09 1.00
C ALA A 103 14.18 -5.37 -0.05
N ARG A 104 12.88 -5.71 -0.12
CA ARG A 104 11.93 -5.02 -0.99
C ARG A 104 11.73 -3.55 -0.59
N LEU A 105 11.58 -3.27 0.71
CA LEU A 105 11.44 -1.89 1.21
C LEU A 105 12.67 -1.06 0.87
N ARG A 106 13.87 -1.60 1.09
CA ARG A 106 15.13 -0.95 0.72
C ARG A 106 15.21 -0.66 -0.78
N LYS A 107 14.78 -1.58 -1.63
CA LYS A 107 14.73 -1.36 -3.09
C LYS A 107 13.82 -0.18 -3.46
N TYR A 108 12.67 -0.05 -2.81
CA TYR A 108 11.75 1.07 -3.05
C TYR A 108 12.32 2.40 -2.54
N GLU A 109 13.00 2.38 -1.41
CA GLU A 109 13.69 3.55 -0.84
C GLU A 109 14.80 4.04 -1.76
N GLU A 110 15.69 3.15 -2.21
CA GLU A 110 16.76 3.48 -3.17
C GLU A 110 16.20 4.05 -4.49
N ALA A 111 15.06 3.52 -4.97
CA ALA A 111 14.39 4.05 -6.16
C ALA A 111 13.82 5.47 -5.94
N ALA A 112 13.27 5.73 -4.75
CA ALA A 112 12.76 7.05 -4.38
C ALA A 112 13.91 8.07 -4.25
N GLU A 113 15.02 7.69 -3.63
CA GLU A 113 16.22 8.52 -3.51
C GLU A 113 16.80 8.88 -4.89
N ARG A 114 16.93 7.90 -5.79
CA ARG A 114 17.38 8.15 -7.17
C ARG A 114 16.47 9.13 -7.90
N LYS A 115 15.16 9.03 -7.69
CA LYS A 115 14.18 9.95 -8.29
C LYS A 115 14.36 11.36 -7.74
N ALA A 116 14.52 11.52 -6.42
CA ALA A 116 14.76 12.81 -5.79
C ALA A 116 16.09 13.43 -6.25
N TYR A 117 17.15 12.63 -6.33
CA TYR A 117 18.43 13.07 -6.89
C TYR A 117 18.30 13.54 -8.35
N LYS A 118 17.56 12.79 -9.18
CA LYS A 118 17.29 13.17 -10.58
C LYS A 118 16.53 14.51 -10.66
N GLU A 119 15.65 14.78 -9.71
CA GLU A 119 14.92 16.05 -9.64
C GLU A 119 15.84 17.23 -9.26
N LEU A 120 16.75 17.04 -8.29
CA LEU A 120 17.73 18.06 -7.90
C LEU A 120 18.69 18.41 -9.04
N VAL A 121 19.08 17.43 -9.85
CA VAL A 121 20.07 17.61 -10.93
C VAL A 121 19.42 18.05 -12.25
N LYS A 122 18.08 18.02 -12.32
CA LYS A 122 17.29 18.30 -13.52
C LYS A 122 17.65 19.62 -14.20
N ASP A 123 17.94 20.67 -13.43
CA ASP A 123 18.21 22.01 -13.95
C ASP A 123 19.67 22.22 -14.38
N ILE A 124 20.58 21.34 -13.95
CA ILE A 124 22.01 21.41 -14.23
C ILE A 124 22.36 20.50 -15.41
N THR A 125 21.76 19.31 -15.48
CA THR A 125 22.00 18.40 -16.60
C THR A 125 21.24 18.88 -17.83
N PRO A 126 21.89 18.99 -19.00
CA PRO A 126 21.17 19.26 -20.25
C PRO A 126 20.11 18.17 -20.42
N ARG A 127 18.86 18.60 -20.60
CA ARG A 127 17.70 17.74 -20.83
C ARG A 127 18.04 16.78 -21.98
N ARG A 128 18.42 15.55 -21.65
CA ARG A 128 18.48 14.49 -22.64
C ARG A 128 17.03 14.18 -22.93
N ASP A 129 16.52 14.76 -24.01
CA ASP A 129 15.35 14.19 -24.66
C ASP A 129 15.79 12.79 -25.03
N GLU A 130 15.39 11.81 -24.21
CA GLU A 130 15.61 10.39 -24.43
C GLU A 130 14.77 10.03 -25.68
N SER A 131 15.23 10.49 -26.85
CA SER A 131 14.61 10.21 -28.14
C SER A 131 15.06 8.81 -28.56
N GLU A 132 14.72 7.82 -27.74
CA GLU A 132 14.71 6.44 -28.18
C GLU A 132 13.53 6.31 -29.14
N PRO A 133 13.76 5.98 -30.43
CA PRO A 133 12.71 6.05 -31.45
C PRO A 133 11.50 5.15 -31.19
N PHE A 134 11.53 4.25 -30.19
CA PHE A 134 10.47 3.26 -29.95
C PHE A 134 10.30 2.81 -28.48
N SER A 135 10.63 3.60 -27.45
CA SER A 135 10.59 3.08 -26.05
C SER A 135 9.43 3.59 -25.18
N SER A 136 8.62 4.55 -25.65
CA SER A 136 7.43 4.96 -24.92
C SER A 136 6.26 4.05 -25.31
N TYR A 137 5.83 3.16 -24.41
CA TYR A 137 4.61 2.34 -24.56
C TYR A 137 3.39 3.16 -25.00
N LYS A 138 3.34 4.43 -24.60
CA LYS A 138 2.31 5.39 -25.04
C LYS A 138 2.43 5.79 -26.51
N ASP A 139 3.64 5.90 -27.04
CA ASP A 139 3.87 6.22 -28.44
C ASP A 139 3.64 5.00 -29.34
N GLN A 140 3.93 3.79 -28.86
CA GLN A 140 3.59 2.55 -29.58
C GLN A 140 2.06 2.33 -29.65
N LEU A 141 1.35 2.59 -28.54
CA LEU A 141 -0.12 2.54 -28.52
C LEU A 141 -0.74 3.66 -29.37
N GLY A 142 -0.20 4.88 -29.28
CA GLY A 142 -0.66 6.02 -30.07
C GLY A 142 -0.46 5.82 -31.56
N PHE A 143 0.66 5.23 -31.96
CA PHE A 143 0.93 4.89 -33.35
C PHE A 143 -0.02 3.80 -33.87
N GLY A 144 -0.22 2.71 -33.13
CA GLY A 144 -1.17 1.66 -33.51
C GLY A 144 -2.62 2.17 -33.61
N LEU A 145 -3.02 3.07 -32.69
CA LEU A 145 -4.34 3.70 -32.71
C LEU A 145 -4.50 4.63 -33.92
N HIS A 146 -3.46 5.41 -34.25
CA HIS A 146 -3.46 6.27 -35.44
C HIS A 146 -3.65 5.45 -36.72
N VAL A 147 -2.86 4.38 -36.87
CA VAL A 147 -2.94 3.48 -38.02
C VAL A 147 -4.32 2.82 -38.13
N ALA A 148 -4.89 2.36 -37.02
CA ALA A 148 -6.25 1.80 -37.01
C ALA A 148 -7.32 2.83 -37.44
N LEU A 149 -7.18 4.08 -36.99
CA LEU A 149 -8.11 5.15 -37.33
C LEU A 149 -8.01 5.55 -38.81
N THR A 150 -6.80 5.63 -39.37
CA THR A 150 -6.61 5.97 -40.79
C THR A 150 -7.07 4.83 -41.70
N MET A 151 -6.85 3.57 -41.30
CA MET A 151 -7.41 2.39 -41.98
C MET A 151 -8.94 2.40 -42.01
N PHE A 152 -9.58 2.68 -40.87
CA PHE A 152 -11.04 2.76 -40.78
C PHE A 152 -11.61 3.89 -41.64
N THR A 153 -10.96 5.06 -41.59
CA THR A 153 -11.36 6.24 -42.37
C THR A 153 -11.21 5.98 -43.88
N GLY A 154 -10.09 5.37 -44.31
CA GLY A 154 -9.85 5.00 -45.70
C GLY A 154 -10.89 4.02 -46.24
N TYR A 155 -11.27 3.02 -45.42
CA TYR A 155 -12.34 2.08 -45.79
C TYR A 155 -13.69 2.78 -45.94
N LEU A 156 -14.09 3.64 -44.99
CA LEU A 156 -15.35 4.39 -45.07
C LEU A 156 -15.38 5.29 -46.31
N VAL A 157 -14.31 6.05 -46.56
CA VAL A 157 -14.22 6.95 -47.73
C VAL A 157 -14.28 6.15 -49.04
N GLY A 158 -13.56 5.03 -49.14
CA GLY A 158 -13.62 4.14 -50.30
C GLY A 158 -15.01 3.53 -50.50
N TYR A 159 -15.66 3.13 -49.41
CA TYR A 159 -17.01 2.57 -49.44
C TYR A 159 -18.04 3.61 -49.91
N TYR A 160 -17.99 4.84 -49.39
CA TYR A 160 -18.91 5.91 -49.77
C TYR A 160 -18.68 6.42 -51.20
N THR A 161 -17.43 6.51 -51.65
CA THR A 161 -17.12 6.94 -53.03
C THR A 161 -17.63 5.93 -54.07
N PHE A 162 -17.44 4.63 -53.84
CA PHE A 162 -17.99 3.59 -54.72
C PHE A 162 -19.50 3.44 -54.59
N ARG A 163 -20.07 3.72 -53.41
CA ARG A 163 -21.53 3.81 -53.23
C ARG A 163 -22.13 4.96 -54.03
N ALA A 164 -21.44 6.10 -54.14
CA ALA A 164 -21.88 7.22 -54.96
C ALA A 164 -21.74 6.92 -56.47
N LEU A 165 -20.70 6.19 -56.88
CA LEU A 165 -20.44 5.87 -58.30
C LEU A 165 -21.29 4.71 -58.86
N PHE A 166 -21.53 3.65 -58.08
CA PHE A 166 -22.08 2.37 -58.58
C PHE A 166 -23.37 1.94 -57.87
N GLY A 167 -24.17 2.91 -57.40
CA GLY A 167 -25.15 2.86 -56.31
C GLY A 167 -26.26 1.78 -56.23
N HIS A 168 -26.07 0.56 -56.73
CA HIS A 168 -27.03 -0.54 -56.65
C HIS A 168 -26.40 -1.92 -56.38
N SER A 169 -25.07 -2.04 -56.20
CA SER A 169 -24.43 -3.33 -55.93
C SER A 169 -23.63 -3.33 -54.61
N PRO A 170 -24.10 -4.07 -53.58
CA PRO A 170 -23.41 -4.16 -52.29
C PRO A 170 -21.96 -4.65 -52.40
N VAL A 171 -21.68 -5.50 -53.39
CA VAL A 171 -20.34 -6.05 -53.68
C VAL A 171 -19.37 -4.95 -54.13
N MET A 172 -19.82 -4.00 -54.97
CA MET A 172 -18.95 -2.93 -55.47
C MET A 172 -18.62 -1.91 -54.39
N HIS A 173 -19.54 -1.67 -53.44
CA HIS A 173 -19.26 -0.78 -52.31
C HIS A 173 -18.19 -1.39 -51.38
N ALA A 174 -18.27 -2.70 -51.12
CA ALA A 174 -17.26 -3.42 -50.33
C ALA A 174 -15.90 -3.44 -51.04
N ALA A 175 -15.87 -3.65 -52.36
CA ALA A 175 -14.66 -3.56 -53.16
C ALA A 175 -14.03 -2.16 -53.11
N GLY A 176 -14.85 -1.11 -53.16
CA GLY A 176 -14.41 0.28 -52.98
C GLY A 176 -13.80 0.55 -51.60
N GLY A 177 -14.39 -0.02 -50.55
CA GLY A 177 -13.83 0.06 -49.19
C GLY A 177 -12.47 -0.62 -49.08
N ILE A 178 -12.30 -1.81 -49.68
CA ILE A 178 -11.01 -2.52 -49.72
C ILE A 178 -9.97 -1.72 -50.50
N LEU A 179 -10.34 -1.14 -51.65
CA LEU A 179 -9.44 -0.30 -52.43
C LEU A 179 -9.05 0.98 -51.66
N GLY A 180 -10.01 1.62 -51.01
CA GLY A 180 -9.78 2.79 -50.14
C GLY A 180 -8.88 2.48 -48.94
N PHE A 181 -8.99 1.27 -48.39
CA PHE A 181 -8.09 0.77 -47.36
C PHE A 181 -6.65 0.61 -47.85
N VAL A 182 -6.44 0.02 -49.04
CA VAL A 182 -5.10 -0.13 -49.65
C VAL A 182 -4.47 1.23 -49.93
N VAL A 183 -5.24 2.17 -50.47
CA VAL A 183 -4.77 3.55 -50.71
C VAL A 183 -4.47 4.26 -49.38
N GLY A 184 -5.33 4.10 -48.37
CA GLY A 184 -5.11 4.61 -47.02
C GLY A 184 -3.81 4.09 -46.40
N MET A 185 -3.50 2.81 -46.58
CA MET A 185 -2.24 2.21 -46.12
C MET A 185 -1.00 2.81 -46.80
N LEU A 186 -1.06 3.08 -48.10
CA LEU A 186 0.04 3.74 -48.81
C LEU A 186 0.25 5.17 -48.31
N VAL A 187 -0.84 5.92 -48.11
CA VAL A 187 -0.79 7.29 -47.58
C VAL A 187 -0.23 7.32 -46.17
N GLU A 188 -0.66 6.42 -45.29
CA GLU A 188 -0.14 6.27 -43.92
C GLU A 188 1.36 5.98 -43.93
N THR A 189 1.83 5.09 -44.81
CA THR A 189 3.25 4.73 -44.93
C THR A 189 4.09 5.93 -45.38
N VAL A 190 3.60 6.72 -46.33
CA VAL A 190 4.28 7.93 -46.80
C VAL A 190 4.28 9.02 -45.71
N LEU A 191 3.16 9.25 -45.04
CA LEU A 191 3.05 10.18 -43.93
C LEU A 191 3.96 9.78 -42.76
N PHE A 192 4.05 8.49 -42.47
CA PHE A 192 4.98 7.97 -41.46
C PHE A 192 6.42 8.28 -41.85
N MET A 193 6.81 8.02 -43.10
CA MET A 193 8.16 8.30 -43.59
C MET A 193 8.50 9.80 -43.59
N ILE A 194 7.54 10.67 -43.94
CA ILE A 194 7.73 12.13 -43.86
C ILE A 194 7.84 12.57 -42.40
N ARG A 195 7.00 12.05 -41.51
CA ARG A 195 7.00 12.39 -40.08
C ARG A 195 8.33 12.01 -39.43
N THR A 196 8.81 10.79 -39.65
CA THR A 196 10.11 10.33 -39.13
C THR A 196 11.26 11.16 -39.70
N THR A 197 11.25 11.43 -41.01
CA THR A 197 12.27 12.28 -41.68
C THR A 197 12.27 13.71 -41.15
N SER A 198 11.09 14.30 -40.90
CA SER A 198 10.96 15.66 -40.36
C SER A 198 11.49 15.77 -38.94
N GLN A 199 11.24 14.75 -38.10
CA GLN A 199 11.78 14.70 -36.75
C GLN A 199 13.31 14.60 -36.76
N ASP A 200 13.90 13.81 -37.67
CA ASP A 200 15.35 13.71 -37.81
C ASP A 200 16.00 15.00 -38.34
N ARG A 201 15.35 15.70 -39.27
CA ARG A 201 15.79 17.03 -39.75
C ARG A 201 15.71 18.11 -38.66
N MET A 202 14.66 18.11 -37.84
CA MET A 202 14.55 19.06 -36.73
C MET A 202 15.62 18.81 -35.67
N LYS A 203 15.91 17.54 -35.33
CA LYS A 203 16.98 17.18 -34.39
C LYS A 203 18.36 17.67 -34.86
N THR A 204 18.68 17.47 -36.14
CA THR A 204 19.98 17.88 -36.74
C THR A 204 20.13 19.40 -36.85
N THR A 205 19.04 20.13 -37.06
CA THR A 205 19.06 21.61 -37.10
C THR A 205 19.23 22.21 -35.70
N PHE A 206 18.59 21.62 -34.68
CA PHE A 206 18.75 22.03 -33.29
C PHE A 206 20.17 21.77 -32.75
N THR A 207 20.83 20.68 -33.14
CA THR A 207 22.23 20.42 -32.76
C THR A 207 23.21 21.35 -33.48
N ALA A 208 23.01 21.61 -34.78
CA ALA A 208 23.87 22.54 -35.54
C ALA A 208 23.79 23.99 -35.05
N SER A 209 22.59 24.47 -34.69
CA SER A 209 22.38 25.82 -34.14
C SER A 209 22.98 26.00 -32.74
N LYS A 210 22.96 24.97 -31.88
CA LYS A 210 23.64 25.01 -30.59
C LYS A 210 25.17 24.96 -30.70
N LEU A 211 25.72 24.31 -31.72
CA LEU A 211 27.16 24.27 -31.95
C LEU A 211 27.70 25.65 -32.38
N LYS A 212 26.95 26.37 -33.23
CA LYS A 212 27.35 27.70 -33.73
C LYS A 212 27.24 28.84 -32.69
N LYS A 213 26.50 28.65 -31.60
CA LYS A 213 26.38 29.65 -30.51
C LYS A 213 27.51 29.54 -29.47
N ASN A 214 28.32 28.49 -29.53
CA ASN A 214 29.43 28.23 -28.59
C ASN A 214 30.82 28.31 -29.27
N GLN A 215 30.91 28.97 -30.43
CA GLN A 215 32.15 29.47 -31.05
C GLN A 215 32.08 31.00 -31.11
#